data_AF-B7HW28-F1
#
_entry.id   AF-B7HW28-F1
#
_cell.length_a   1.000
_cell.length_b   1.000
_cell.length_c   1.000
_cell.angle_alpha   90.00
_cell.angle_beta   90.00
_cell.angle_gamma   90.00
#
_symmetry.space_group_name_H-M   'P 1'
#
loop_
_entity.id
_entity.type
_entity.pdbx_description
1 polymer ?
#
loop_
_entity_poly.entity_id
_entity_poly.type
_entity_poly.pdbx_seq_one_letter_code
_entity_poly.pdbx_strand_id
1 'polypeptide(L)'
;MILGTIADAPNVPPLFFLFTITSVNDFLVTVTDGTTSFVVNISDVTGVGFLPPGPSITLLPPVDSGCECDCRERPIRELLDTLIGSTVNLLASTGSTAASFNVEQTGLGIVLGTLPISPTTIVRFAISTCKITAVNIL
;
A
#
# COMPACT_ATOMS: atom_id res chain seq x y z
N MET A 1 -5.56 10.91 5.70
CA MET A 1 -4.82 9.77 5.11
C MET A 1 -5.11 9.67 3.62
N ILE A 2 -4.42 8.80 2.89
CA ILE A 2 -4.68 8.50 1.48
C ILE A 2 -5.04 7.02 1.37
N LEU A 3 -6.14 6.67 0.71
CA LEU A 3 -6.53 5.27 0.46
C LEU A 3 -6.59 5.04 -1.06
N GLY A 4 -5.67 4.22 -1.57
CA GLY A 4 -5.67 3.79 -2.96
C GLY A 4 -6.48 2.51 -3.14
N THR A 5 -7.27 2.44 -4.21
CA THR A 5 -8.15 1.31 -4.56
C THR A 5 -8.00 0.90 -6.02
N ILE A 6 -8.61 -0.21 -6.40
CA ILE A 6 -8.65 -0.66 -7.80
C ILE A 6 -9.47 0.27 -8.71
N ALA A 7 -10.33 1.12 -8.15
CA ALA A 7 -11.15 2.06 -8.90
C ALA A 7 -10.39 3.33 -9.31
N ASP A 8 -9.20 3.57 -8.74
CA ASP A 8 -8.41 4.75 -9.05
C ASP A 8 -7.79 4.66 -10.45
N ALA A 9 -7.80 5.80 -11.15
CA ALA A 9 -7.16 5.90 -12.45
C ALA A 9 -5.61 5.87 -12.30
N PRO A 10 -4.90 5.27 -13.27
CA PRO A 10 -3.43 5.25 -13.28
C PRO A 10 -2.82 6.64 -13.17
N ASN A 11 -1.88 6.80 -12.24
CA ASN A 11 -1.07 8.02 -12.08
C ASN A 11 -1.88 9.32 -11.83
N VAL A 12 -3.10 9.17 -11.31
CA VAL A 12 -3.95 10.26 -10.82
C VAL A 12 -4.03 10.14 -9.29
N PRO A 13 -4.17 11.25 -8.53
CA PRO A 13 -4.43 11.16 -7.10
C PRO A 13 -5.62 10.23 -6.79
N PRO A 14 -5.53 9.38 -5.74
CA PRO A 14 -6.63 8.50 -5.35
C PRO A 14 -7.92 9.26 -5.05
N LEU A 15 -9.06 8.63 -5.30
CA LEU A 15 -10.38 9.20 -4.99
C LEU A 15 -10.52 9.53 -3.49
N PHE A 16 -9.94 8.69 -2.63
CA PHE A 16 -9.95 8.89 -1.18
C PHE A 16 -8.67 9.60 -0.69
N PHE A 17 -8.51 10.85 -1.12
CA PHE A 17 -7.42 11.73 -0.69
C PHE A 17 -7.87 12.61 0.50
N LEU A 18 -7.11 12.59 1.59
CA LEU A 18 -7.42 13.27 2.87
C LEU A 18 -8.66 12.74 3.61
N PHE A 19 -8.89 11.43 3.53
CA PHE A 19 -9.95 10.75 4.30
C PHE A 19 -9.45 10.31 5.69
N THR A 20 -10.36 9.73 6.48
CA THR A 20 -10.08 9.05 7.75
C THR A 20 -10.82 7.71 7.79
N ILE A 21 -10.12 6.64 8.19
CA ILE A 21 -10.78 5.35 8.49
C ILE A 21 -11.51 5.47 9.83
N THR A 22 -12.80 5.15 9.83
CA THR A 22 -13.63 5.13 11.05
C THR A 22 -13.85 3.72 11.58
N SER A 23 -13.82 2.71 10.71
CA SER A 23 -13.95 1.30 11.12
C SER A 23 -13.30 0.36 10.11
N VAL A 24 -12.83 -0.79 10.61
CA VAL A 24 -12.37 -1.92 9.81
C VAL A 24 -13.01 -3.17 10.40
N ASN A 25 -13.89 -3.85 9.66
CA ASN A 25 -14.57 -5.07 10.11
C ASN A 25 -14.99 -5.93 8.90
N ASP A 26 -14.89 -7.26 9.02
CA ASP A 26 -15.35 -8.23 8.01
C ASP A 26 -14.91 -7.90 6.57
N PHE A 27 -13.63 -7.63 6.36
CA PHE A 27 -13.06 -7.23 5.07
C PHE A 27 -13.62 -5.91 4.50
N LEU A 28 -14.31 -5.11 5.31
CA LEU A 28 -14.78 -3.78 4.93
C LEU A 28 -14.03 -2.71 5.72
N VAL A 29 -13.69 -1.63 5.03
CA VAL A 29 -13.16 -0.41 5.62
C VAL A 29 -14.13 0.73 5.37
N THR A 30 -14.52 1.43 6.43
CA THR A 30 -15.33 2.64 6.32
C THR A 30 -14.42 3.85 6.38
N VAL A 31 -14.55 4.75 5.41
CA VAL A 31 -13.79 5.99 5.33
C VAL A 31 -14.71 7.19 5.24
N THR A 32 -14.27 8.33 5.79
CA THR A 32 -15.01 9.60 5.72
C THR A 32 -14.07 10.79 5.54
N ASP A 33 -14.58 11.83 4.88
CA ASP A 33 -13.98 13.17 4.82
C ASP A 33 -14.58 14.13 5.87
N GLY A 34 -15.44 13.61 6.76
CA GLY A 34 -16.21 14.39 7.75
C GLY A 34 -17.60 14.79 7.29
N THR A 35 -17.93 14.67 6.00
CA THR A 35 -19.24 15.00 5.42
C THR A 35 -19.89 13.79 4.77
N THR A 36 -19.12 13.02 4.02
CA THR A 36 -19.54 11.82 3.29
C THR A 36 -18.83 10.59 3.85
N SER A 37 -19.49 9.45 3.80
CA SER A 37 -18.92 8.17 4.23
C SER A 37 -19.03 7.15 3.12
N PHE A 38 -17.96 6.38 2.92
CA PHE A 38 -17.88 5.31 1.94
C PHE A 38 -17.46 4.01 2.63
N VAL A 39 -17.99 2.90 2.13
CA VAL A 39 -17.59 1.55 2.54
C VAL A 39 -16.83 0.94 1.37
N VAL A 40 -15.59 0.52 1.63
CA VAL A 40 -14.67 -0.03 0.63
C VAL A 40 -14.32 -1.45 1.04
N ASN A 41 -14.27 -2.37 0.09
CA ASN A 41 -13.76 -3.71 0.36
C ASN A 41 -12.23 -3.67 0.49
N ILE A 42 -11.69 -4.29 1.54
CA ILE A 42 -10.25 -4.41 1.76
C ILE A 42 -9.57 -5.14 0.59
N SER A 43 -10.25 -6.08 -0.07
CA SER A 43 -9.72 -6.76 -1.26
C SER A 43 -9.45 -5.81 -2.43
N ASP A 44 -10.11 -4.66 -2.43
CA ASP A 44 -10.03 -3.65 -3.49
C ASP A 44 -9.05 -2.53 -3.12
N VAL A 45 -8.50 -2.54 -1.91
CA VAL A 45 -7.48 -1.60 -1.47
C VAL A 45 -6.13 -2.00 -2.06
N THR A 46 -5.49 -1.06 -2.76
CA THR A 46 -4.14 -1.21 -3.30
C THR A 46 -3.09 -0.79 -2.29
N GLY A 47 -3.37 0.25 -1.51
CA GLY A 47 -2.47 0.70 -0.46
C GLY A 47 -3.04 1.85 0.36
N VAL A 48 -2.39 2.13 1.49
CA VAL A 48 -2.77 3.15 2.45
C VAL A 48 -1.58 4.06 2.72
N GLY A 49 -1.75 5.36 2.51
CA GLY A 49 -0.76 6.40 2.77
C GLY A 49 -1.06 7.19 4.04
N PHE A 50 -0.04 7.34 4.88
CA PHE A 50 -0.09 8.09 6.13
C PHE A 50 0.74 9.36 6.02
N LEU A 51 0.08 10.51 6.13
CA LEU A 51 0.76 11.80 6.15
C LEU A 51 1.61 11.92 7.44
N PRO A 52 2.82 12.51 7.38
CA PRO A 52 3.66 12.71 8.55
C PRO A 52 2.93 13.50 9.66
N PRO A 53 3.14 13.17 10.95
CA PRO A 53 4.05 12.15 11.48
C PRO A 53 3.56 10.70 11.34
N GLY A 54 2.31 10.48 10.92
CA GLY A 54 1.72 9.16 10.73
C GLY A 54 1.61 8.31 12.02
N PRO A 55 0.81 7.24 12.03
CA PRO A 55 0.83 6.28 13.12
C PRO A 55 2.06 5.38 13.03
N SER A 56 2.47 4.79 14.15
CA SER A 56 3.38 3.64 14.14
C SER A 56 2.66 2.43 13.55
N ILE A 57 3.31 1.73 12.63
CA ILE A 57 2.77 0.55 11.95
C ILE A 57 3.65 -0.62 12.34
N THR A 58 3.04 -1.65 12.92
CA THR A 58 3.71 -2.93 13.20
C THR A 58 3.17 -3.95 12.22
N LEU A 59 4.03 -4.45 11.33
CA LEU A 59 3.65 -5.48 10.38
C LEU A 59 3.64 -6.85 11.05
N LEU A 60 2.65 -7.67 10.71
CA LEU A 60 2.67 -9.08 11.07
C LEU A 60 3.80 -9.77 10.29
N PRO A 61 4.59 -10.63 10.94
CA PRO A 61 5.63 -11.38 10.24
C PRO A 61 4.99 -12.28 9.17
N PRO A 62 5.72 -12.60 8.09
CA PRO A 62 5.28 -13.61 7.13
C PRO A 62 4.99 -14.93 7.86
N VAL A 63 3.88 -15.58 7.51
CA VAL A 63 3.51 -16.88 8.08
C VAL A 63 3.45 -17.91 6.96
N ASP A 64 4.38 -18.86 6.99
CA ASP A 64 4.37 -20.02 6.09
C ASP A 64 3.34 -21.05 6.57
N SER A 65 2.06 -20.69 6.42
CA SER A 65 0.91 -21.51 6.82
C SER A 65 0.25 -22.26 5.65
N GLY A 66 0.81 -22.15 4.44
CA GLY A 66 0.16 -22.60 3.20
C GLY A 66 -1.10 -21.80 2.82
N CYS A 67 -1.43 -20.75 3.58
CA CYS A 67 -2.50 -19.79 3.32
C CYS A 67 -1.98 -18.43 2.84
N GLU A 68 -0.66 -18.20 2.85
CA GLU A 68 -0.08 -17.10 2.10
C GLU A 68 -0.51 -17.31 0.63
N CYS A 69 -0.77 -16.23 -0.10
CA CYS A 69 -1.01 -16.35 -1.54
C CYS A 69 0.33 -16.71 -2.21
N ASP A 70 0.81 -17.94 -2.03
CA ASP A 70 2.16 -18.42 -2.32
C ASP A 70 2.61 -18.10 -3.75
N CYS A 71 1.67 -18.02 -4.68
CA CYS A 71 1.94 -17.74 -6.08
C CYS A 71 2.00 -16.25 -6.45
N ARG A 72 1.50 -15.34 -5.60
CA ARG A 72 1.44 -13.89 -5.89
C ARG A 72 2.15 -13.04 -4.86
N GLU A 73 1.90 -13.31 -3.59
CA GLU A 73 2.43 -12.51 -2.49
C GLU A 73 3.89 -12.83 -2.22
N ARG A 74 4.17 -14.13 -1.97
CA ARG A 74 5.48 -14.62 -1.52
C ARG A 74 6.64 -14.19 -2.41
N PRO A 75 6.59 -14.38 -3.75
CA PRO A 75 7.74 -14.05 -4.60
C PRO A 75 8.06 -12.55 -4.61
N ILE A 76 7.04 -11.70 -4.60
CA ILE A 76 7.20 -10.24 -4.54
C ILE A 76 7.70 -9.81 -3.17
N ARG A 77 7.16 -10.39 -2.10
CA ARG A 77 7.59 -10.12 -0.72
C ARG A 77 9.06 -10.48 -0.53
N GLU A 78 9.46 -11.71 -0.88
CA GLU A 78 10.85 -12.16 -0.78
C GLU A 78 11.81 -11.31 -1.61
N LEU A 79 11.41 -10.88 -2.82
CA LEU A 79 12.19 -9.92 -3.59
C LEU A 79 12.36 -8.59 -2.83
N LEU A 80 11.27 -8.04 -2.29
CA LEU A 80 11.30 -6.77 -1.55
C LEU A 80 12.08 -6.89 -0.22
N ASP A 81 12.10 -8.06 0.42
CA ASP A 81 12.93 -8.34 1.60
C ASP A 81 14.42 -8.10 1.30
N THR A 82 14.88 -8.48 0.10
CA THR A 82 16.26 -8.24 -0.34
C THR A 82 16.56 -6.77 -0.68
N LEU A 83 15.51 -5.96 -0.86
CA LEU A 83 15.59 -4.56 -1.28
C LEU A 83 15.26 -3.58 -0.14
N ILE A 84 15.15 -4.06 1.10
CA ILE A 84 15.00 -3.19 2.28
C ILE A 84 16.15 -2.18 2.33
N GLY A 85 15.81 -0.90 2.51
CA GLY A 85 16.75 0.23 2.48
C GLY A 85 17.10 0.72 1.07
N SER A 86 16.55 0.12 0.02
CA SER A 86 16.73 0.52 -1.38
C SER A 86 15.49 1.20 -1.95
N THR A 87 15.70 1.95 -3.02
CA THR A 87 14.64 2.63 -3.77
C THR A 87 14.27 1.83 -5.02
N VAL A 88 12.97 1.61 -5.23
CA VAL A 88 12.42 0.86 -6.36
C VAL A 88 11.24 1.60 -6.99
N ASN A 89 10.83 1.21 -8.19
CA ASN A 89 9.50 1.56 -8.71
C ASN A 89 8.58 0.35 -8.60
N LEU A 90 7.39 0.53 -8.02
CA LEU A 90 6.37 -0.51 -7.93
C LEU A 90 5.26 -0.23 -8.94
N LEU A 91 4.97 -1.20 -9.80
CA LEU A 91 3.81 -1.16 -10.70
C LEU A 91 2.65 -1.91 -10.05
N ALA A 92 1.52 -1.23 -9.88
CA ALA A 92 0.29 -1.85 -9.38
C ALA A 92 -0.51 -2.49 -10.51
N SER A 93 -1.39 -3.43 -10.18
CA SER A 93 -2.30 -4.10 -11.12
C SER A 93 -3.29 -3.17 -11.80
N THR A 94 -3.50 -1.98 -11.23
CA THR A 94 -4.32 -0.92 -11.84
C THR A 94 -3.59 -0.18 -12.95
N GLY A 95 -2.26 -0.31 -13.05
CA GLY A 95 -1.39 0.48 -13.93
C GLY A 95 -0.75 1.71 -13.28
N SER A 96 -1.12 2.03 -12.03
CA SER A 96 -0.46 3.09 -11.26
C SER A 96 0.98 2.70 -10.90
N THR A 97 1.89 3.68 -10.92
CA THR A 97 3.29 3.47 -10.52
C THR A 97 3.62 4.25 -9.24
N ALA A 98 4.14 3.56 -8.22
CA ALA A 98 4.78 4.18 -7.08
C ALA A 98 6.27 4.36 -7.42
N ALA A 99 6.60 5.53 -7.98
CA ALA A 99 7.95 5.85 -8.43
C ALA A 99 8.85 6.29 -7.27
N SER A 100 10.09 5.79 -7.24
CA SER A 100 11.07 6.08 -6.19
C SER A 100 10.59 5.72 -4.79
N PHE A 101 9.92 4.57 -4.65
CA PHE A 101 9.49 4.02 -3.38
C PHE A 101 10.67 3.46 -2.60
N ASN A 102 10.94 3.99 -1.42
CA ASN A 102 11.96 3.47 -0.51
C ASN A 102 11.36 2.35 0.35
N VAL A 103 11.90 1.14 0.22
CA VAL A 103 11.42 -0.04 0.96
C VAL A 103 11.96 0.02 2.39
N GLU A 104 11.07 0.02 3.38
CA GLU A 104 11.47 0.07 4.81
C GLU A 104 11.28 -1.29 5.49
N GLN A 105 10.16 -1.95 5.19
CA GLN A 105 9.80 -3.21 5.82
C GLN A 105 8.82 -3.96 4.93
N THR A 106 8.76 -5.25 5.12
CA THR A 106 7.81 -6.18 4.51
C THR A 106 7.15 -7.00 5.61
N GLY A 107 5.96 -7.48 5.34
CA GLY A 107 5.21 -8.38 6.21
C GLY A 107 4.23 -9.20 5.40
N LEU A 108 3.34 -9.90 6.09
CA LEU A 108 2.31 -10.70 5.42
C LEU A 108 1.38 -9.78 4.59
N GLY A 109 1.44 -9.92 3.27
CA GLY A 109 0.60 -9.23 2.29
C GLY A 109 0.94 -7.77 2.02
N ILE A 110 1.99 -7.23 2.66
CA ILE A 110 2.24 -5.78 2.71
C ILE A 110 3.73 -5.46 2.57
N VAL A 111 4.03 -4.44 1.77
CA VAL A 111 5.30 -3.70 1.83
C VAL A 111 5.04 -2.30 2.40
N LEU A 112 5.86 -1.91 3.37
CA LEU A 112 5.84 -0.61 4.02
C LEU A 112 7.08 0.18 3.60
N GLY A 113 6.87 1.45 3.30
CA GLY A 113 7.95 2.30 2.84
C GLY A 113 7.52 3.74 2.69
N THR A 114 8.40 4.53 2.09
CA THR A 114 8.18 5.97 1.87
C THR A 114 8.14 6.29 0.38
N LEU A 115 7.19 7.13 -0.01
CA LEU A 115 6.96 7.56 -1.38
C LEU A 115 6.95 9.09 -1.45
N PRO A 116 7.81 9.72 -2.27
CA PRO A 116 7.70 11.13 -2.57
C PRO A 116 6.49 11.38 -3.49
N ILE A 117 5.45 12.01 -2.98
CA ILE A 117 4.27 12.39 -3.80
C ILE A 117 4.38 13.81 -4.35
N SER A 118 5.30 14.61 -3.81
CA SER A 118 5.68 15.93 -4.31
C SER A 118 7.12 16.23 -3.88
N PRO A 119 7.79 17.26 -4.43
CA PRO A 119 9.16 17.61 -4.07
C PRO A 119 9.38 17.91 -2.59
N THR A 120 8.32 18.26 -1.86
CA THR A 120 8.38 18.63 -0.44
C THR A 120 7.64 17.65 0.47
N THR A 121 6.94 16.66 -0.09
CA THR A 121 6.05 15.77 0.67
C THR A 121 6.41 14.32 0.43
N ILE A 122 6.89 13.68 1.49
CA ILE A 122 7.10 12.23 1.56
C ILE A 122 6.00 11.64 2.42
N VAL A 123 5.33 10.62 1.90
CA VAL A 123 4.24 9.93 2.59
C VAL A 123 4.67 8.50 2.85
N ARG A 124 4.35 7.99 4.04
CA ARG A 124 4.61 6.60 4.38
C ARG A 124 3.46 5.75 3.88
N PHE A 125 3.73 4.78 3.03
CA PHE A 125 2.71 3.94 2.39
C PHE A 125 2.87 2.48 2.79
N ALA A 126 1.75 1.85 3.13
CA ALA A 126 1.59 0.40 3.20
C ALA A 126 0.89 -0.05 1.91
N ILE A 127 1.57 -0.79 1.05
CA ILE A 127 1.07 -1.23 -0.26
C ILE A 127 0.87 -2.74 -0.21
N SER A 128 -0.26 -3.22 -0.75
CA SER A 128 -0.53 -4.66 -0.82
C SER A 128 0.40 -5.31 -1.85
N THR A 129 1.20 -6.28 -1.42
CA THR A 129 2.09 -7.04 -2.33
C THR A 129 1.31 -7.86 -3.34
N CYS A 130 0.09 -8.30 -2.99
CA CYS A 130 -0.84 -8.97 -3.91
C CYS A 130 -1.32 -8.10 -5.09
N LYS A 131 -1.15 -6.78 -4.99
CA LYS A 131 -1.54 -5.81 -6.02
C LYS A 131 -0.35 -5.31 -6.84
N ILE A 132 0.88 -5.69 -6.49
CA ILE A 132 2.08 -5.35 -7.24
C ILE A 132 2.25 -6.36 -8.38
N THR A 133 2.44 -5.87 -9.60
CA THR A 133 2.64 -6.69 -10.80
C THR A 133 4.08 -6.67 -11.29
N ALA A 134 4.83 -5.62 -11.01
CA ALA A 134 6.25 -5.54 -11.32
C ALA A 134 7.00 -4.65 -10.32
N VAL A 135 8.27 -4.98 -10.12
CA VAL A 135 9.24 -4.18 -9.36
C VAL A 135 10.37 -3.84 -10.30
N ASN A 136 10.68 -2.55 -10.45
CA ASN A 136 11.84 -2.07 -11.19
C ASN A 136 12.88 -1.58 -10.19
N ILE A 137 14.08 -2.16 -10.25
CA ILE A 137 15.21 -1.86 -9.37
C ILE A 137 16.01 -0.72 -10.01
N LEU A 138 16.24 0.36 -9.26
CA LEU A 138 16.94 1.55 -9.72
C LEU A 138 18.45 1.46 -9.52
#